data_AF-A0A969NJ96-F1
#
_entry.id   AF-A0A969NJ96-F1
#
_cell.length_a   1.000
_cell.length_b   1.000
_cell.length_c   1.000
_cell.angle_alpha   90.00
_cell.angle_beta   90.00
_cell.angle_gamma   90.00
#
_symmetry.space_group_name_H-M   'P 1'
#
loop_
_entity.id
_entity.type
_entity.pdbx_description
1 polymer ?
#
loop_
_entity_poly.entity_id
_entity_poly.type
_entity_poly.pdbx_seq_one_letter_code
_entity_poly.pdbx_strand_id
1 'polypeptide(L)' 'MTKLREVEKDFSEFEINVNDVAAFDLATIQVLVSFKKTCERHKKGIKFKVDLPKDIAELIENTGFTKVIKKL' A
#
# COMPACT_ATOMS: atom_id res chain seq x y z
N MET A 1 13.77 9.71 17.75
CA MET A 1 12.62 9.28 16.91
C MET A 1 11.80 10.47 16.38
N THR A 2 12.46 11.59 16.00
CA THR A 2 11.75 12.88 15.81
C THR A 2 11.52 13.23 14.34
N LYS A 3 12.43 12.83 13.43
CA LYS A 3 12.38 13.25 12.02
C LYS A 3 11.17 12.74 11.23
N LEU A 4 10.71 11.51 11.51
CA LEU A 4 9.55 10.93 10.80
C LEU A 4 8.25 11.72 11.04
N ARG A 5 8.06 12.29 12.24
CA ARG A 5 6.84 13.05 12.59
C ARG A 5 6.77 14.43 11.95
N GLU A 6 7.91 15.04 11.62
CA GLU A 6 7.95 16.34 10.93
C GLU A 6 7.61 16.18 9.45
N VAL A 7 8.20 15.17 8.81
CA VAL A 7 7.86 14.77 7.42
C VAL A 7 6.36 14.50 7.32
N GLU A 8 5.73 13.88 8.31
CA GLU A 8 4.29 13.67 8.31
C GLU A 8 3.43 14.95 8.34
N LYS A 9 3.92 16.13 8.73
CA LYS A 9 3.08 17.33 8.74
C LYS A 9 2.96 18.02 7.38
N ASP A 10 3.93 17.81 6.49
CA ASP A 10 4.06 18.60 5.27
C ASP A 10 3.44 17.97 4.02
N PHE A 11 3.12 16.67 4.04
CA PHE A 11 2.55 15.99 2.87
C PHE A 11 1.04 15.76 3.01
N SER A 12 0.30 16.33 2.07
CA SER A 12 -1.16 16.15 1.91
C SER A 12 -1.52 14.85 1.20
N GLU A 13 -0.63 14.30 0.37
CA GLU A 13 -0.86 13.11 -0.44
C GLU A 13 0.40 12.25 -0.58
N PHE A 14 0.21 10.92 -0.56
CA PHE A 14 1.23 9.93 -0.90
C PHE A 14 0.85 9.20 -2.19
N GLU A 15 1.82 9.02 -3.09
CA GLU A 15 1.69 8.15 -4.26
C GLU A 15 2.70 7.01 -4.14
N ILE A 16 2.22 5.76 -4.19
CA ILE A 16 3.06 4.56 -4.18
C ILE A 16 2.88 3.85 -5.52
N ASN A 17 3.96 3.79 -6.28
CA ASN A 17 4.02 3.10 -7.57
C ASN A 17 4.75 1.77 -7.39
N VAL A 18 3.99 0.69 -7.44
CA VAL A 18 4.48 -0.70 -7.35
C VAL A 18 4.59 -1.24 -8.77
N ASN A 19 5.48 -0.62 -9.54
CA ASN A 19 5.84 -1.07 -10.89
C ASN A 19 7.21 -1.77 -10.81
N ASP A 20 7.41 -2.84 -11.56
CA ASP A 20 8.69 -3.55 -11.66
C ASP A 20 9.23 -4.14 -10.35
N VAL A 21 8.34 -4.54 -9.42
CA VAL A 21 8.75 -5.19 -8.17
C VAL A 21 9.06 -6.66 -8.42
N ALA A 22 10.31 -7.06 -8.17
CA ALA A 22 10.79 -8.42 -8.43
C ALA A 22 10.11 -9.51 -7.58
N ALA A 23 9.65 -9.17 -6.37
CA ALA A 23 8.94 -10.09 -5.49
C ALA A 23 7.94 -9.32 -4.63
N PHE A 24 6.72 -9.87 -4.53
CA PHE A 24 5.64 -9.28 -3.77
C PHE A 24 4.97 -10.38 -2.96
N ASP A 25 4.86 -10.20 -1.65
CA ASP A 25 4.34 -11.21 -0.75
C ASP A 25 3.22 -10.67 0.14
N LEU A 26 2.63 -11.56 0.95
CA LEU A 26 1.54 -11.20 1.85
C LEU A 26 1.98 -10.18 2.92
N ALA A 27 3.24 -10.20 3.33
CA ALA A 27 3.77 -9.22 4.29
C ALA A 27 3.78 -7.82 3.67
N THR A 28 4.19 -7.70 2.41
CA THR A 28 4.17 -6.45 1.66
C THR A 28 2.75 -5.89 1.53
N ILE A 29 1.77 -6.74 1.19
CA ILE A 29 0.35 -6.37 1.14
C ILE A 29 -0.11 -5.82 2.50
N GLN A 30 0.22 -6.51 3.58
CA GLN A 30 -0.17 -6.10 4.93
C GLN A 30 0.40 -4.73 5.32
N VAL A 31 1.64 -4.43 4.89
CA VAL A 31 2.26 -3.12 5.10
C VAL A 31 1.52 -2.03 4.32
N LEU A 32 1.24 -2.24 3.03
CA LEU A 32 0.52 -1.25 2.20
C LEU A 32 -0.87 -0.93 2.77
N VAL A 33 -1.58 -1.95 3.23
CA VAL A 33 -2.90 -1.80 3.86
C VAL A 33 -2.81 -1.04 5.19
N SER A 34 -1.82 -1.36 6.01
CA SER A 34 -1.62 -0.68 7.30
C SER A 34 -1.22 0.78 7.09
N PHE A 35 -0.42 1.05 6.06
CA PHE A 35 -0.02 2.40 5.68
C PHE A 35 -1.21 3.21 5.16
N LYS A 36 -2.06 2.63 4.30
CA LYS A 36 -3.32 3.26 3.86
C LYS A 36 -4.20 3.66 5.03
N LYS A 37 -4.47 2.74 5.94
CA LYS A 37 -5.29 3.00 7.15
C LYS A 37 -4.69 4.10 8.02
N THR A 38 -3.37 4.16 8.11
CA THR A 38 -2.67 5.21 8.84
C THR A 38 -2.87 6.57 8.16
N CYS A 39 -2.68 6.65 6.85
CA CYS A 39 -2.91 7.88 6.08
C CYS A 39 -4.36 8.37 6.22
N GLU A 40 -5.35 7.48 6.08
CA GLU A 40 -6.77 7.79 6.26
C GLU A 40 -7.07 8.33 7.66
N ARG A 41 -6.50 7.73 8.71
CA ARG A 41 -6.63 8.19 10.10
C ARG A 41 -6.11 9.61 10.28
N HIS A 42 -5.04 9.97 9.57
CA HIS A 42 -4.45 11.31 9.59
C HIS A 42 -5.03 12.26 8.55
N LYS A 43 -6.13 11.88 7.86
CA LYS A 43 -6.80 12.66 6.81
C LYS A 43 -5.88 13.04 5.65
N LYS A 44 -4.93 12.17 5.31
CA LYS A 44 -4.05 12.34 4.16
C LYS A 44 -4.54 11.53 2.97
N GLY A 45 -4.35 12.06 1.78
CA GLY A 45 -4.57 11.34 0.54
C GLY A 45 -3.54 10.24 0.35
N ILE A 46 -3.96 9.12 -0.22
CA ILE A 46 -3.05 8.07 -0.66
C ILE A 46 -3.58 7.42 -1.94
N LYS A 47 -2.68 7.24 -2.90
CA LYS A 47 -2.94 6.56 -4.17
C LYS A 47 -1.92 5.44 -4.36
N PHE A 48 -2.40 4.26 -4.70
CA PHE A 48 -1.57 3.15 -5.10
C PHE A 48 -1.74 2.94 -6.60
N LYS A 49 -0.62 2.89 -7.35
CA LYS A 49 -0.60 2.33 -8.69
C LYS A 49 0.12 1.00 -8.58
N VAL A 50 -0.64 -0.07 -8.69
CA VAL A 50 -0.12 -1.43 -8.51
C VAL A 50 -0.31 -2.17 -9.81
N ASP A 51 0.79 -2.43 -10.50
CA ASP A 51 0.82 -3.33 -11.64
C ASP A 51 1.38 -4.67 -11.16
N LEU A 52 0.48 -5.55 -10.71
CA LEU A 52 0.88 -6.81 -10.08
C LEU A 52 1.22 -7.86 -11.14
N PRO A 53 2.35 -8.57 -11.01
CA PRO A 53 2.60 -9.77 -11.79
C PRO A 53 1.46 -10.78 -11.61
N LYS A 54 1.16 -11.54 -12.66
CA LYS A 54 0.02 -12.47 -12.70
C LYS A 54 0.01 -13.46 -11.52
N ASP A 55 1.17 -14.01 -11.19
CA ASP A 55 1.33 -15.00 -10.11
C ASP A 55 0.95 -14.41 -8.74
N ILE A 56 1.18 -13.11 -8.56
CA ILE A 56 0.82 -12.39 -7.34
C ILE A 56 -0.68 -12.12 -7.31
N ALA A 57 -1.27 -11.71 -8.44
CA ALA A 57 -2.71 -11.56 -8.55
C ALA A 57 -3.45 -12.87 -8.21
N GLU A 58 -2.95 -14.02 -8.70
CA GLU A 58 -3.48 -15.35 -8.36
C GLU A 58 -3.32 -15.68 -6.86
N LEU A 59 -2.16 -15.37 -6.25
CA LEU A 59 -1.97 -15.54 -4.80
C LEU A 59 -2.98 -14.71 -3.98
N ILE A 60 -3.23 -13.47 -4.39
CA ILE A 60 -4.18 -12.57 -3.73
C ILE A 60 -5.62 -13.09 -3.84
N GLU A 61 -5.98 -13.65 -4.99
CA GLU A 61 -7.28 -14.30 -5.19
C GLU A 61 -7.44 -15.55 -4.32
N ASN A 62 -6.44 -16.44 -4.33
CA ASN A 62 -6.46 -17.67 -3.56
C ASN A 62 -6.49 -17.44 -2.03
N THR A 63 -5.89 -16.35 -1.57
CA THR A 63 -5.86 -15.99 -0.14
C THR A 63 -7.07 -15.18 0.32
N GLY A 64 -7.99 -14.83 -0.59
CA GLY A 64 -9.17 -14.01 -0.28
C GLY A 64 -8.87 -12.53 -0.03
N PHE A 65 -7.64 -12.08 -0.32
CA PHE A 65 -7.19 -10.69 -0.15
C PHE A 65 -7.60 -9.78 -1.30
N THR A 66 -8.25 -10.29 -2.36
CA THR A 66 -8.71 -9.47 -3.50
C THR A 66 -9.52 -8.25 -3.06
N LYS A 67 -10.40 -8.40 -2.07
CA LYS A 67 -11.21 -7.28 -1.54
C LYS A 67 -10.37 -6.24 -0.80
N VAL A 68 -9.23 -6.63 -0.25
CA VAL A 68 -8.31 -5.77 0.47
C VAL A 68 -7.47 -4.96 -0.52
N ILE A 69 -7.01 -5.59 -1.61
CA ILE A 69 -6.21 -4.91 -2.64
C ILE A 69 -7.04 -4.05 -3.57
N LYS A 70 -8.28 -4.44 -3.90
CA LYS A 70 -9.22 -3.53 -4.59
C LYS A 70 -9.53 -2.25 -3.80
N LYS A 71 -9.24 -2.26 -2.50
CA LYS A 71 -9.37 -1.10 -1.63
C LYS A 71 -8.05 -0.36 -1.44
N LEU A 72 -6.93 -0.79 -2.02
CA LEU A 72 -5.71 0.03 -2.14
C LEU A 72 -5.93 1.03 -3.27
#